data_AF-A0A699VA07-F1
#
_entry.id   AF-A0A699VA07-F1
#
_cell.length_a   1.000
_cell.length_b   1.000
_cell.length_c   1.000
_cell.angle_alpha   90.00
_cell.angle_beta   90.00
_cell.angle_gamma   90.00
#
_symmetry.space_group_name_H-M   'P 1'
#
loop_
_entity.id
_entity.type
_entity.pdbx_description
1 polymer ?
#
loop_
_entity_poly.entity_id
_entity_poly.type
_entity_poly.pdbx_seq_one_letter_code
_entity_poly.pdbx_strand_id
1 'polypeptide(L)'
;MTRLLKKDTSFFFSKECVEAFQTLKRKLTKAPILIAPDWDMPFELMCDGRDFAIGVVLRKRQEKNFRPIHYASKTMTEAETNYTTKEKEMLAVVYAFKKFRSYLILNKSIVYTDHSALEYLFAKKDSKARLL
;
A
#
# COMPACT_ATOMS: atom_id res chain seq x y z
N MET A 1 -5.16 15.69 0.31
CA MET A 1 -4.25 16.14 -0.77
C MET A 1 -4.95 16.36 -2.12
N THR A 2 -6.15 15.83 -2.36
CA THR A 2 -6.86 15.94 -3.67
C THR A 2 -7.99 16.97 -3.71
N ARG A 3 -8.16 17.80 -2.66
CA ARG A 3 -9.27 18.77 -2.58
C ARG A 3 -9.26 19.77 -3.74
N LEU A 4 -8.06 20.19 -4.18
CA LEU A 4 -7.87 21.11 -5.31
C LEU A 4 -8.27 20.52 -6.68
N LEU A 5 -8.54 19.21 -6.75
CA LEU A 5 -8.95 18.52 -7.97
C LEU A 5 -10.46 18.23 -7.99
N LYS A 6 -11.20 18.64 -6.96
CA LYS A 6 -12.66 18.44 -6.91
C LYS A 6 -13.34 19.39 -7.89
N LYS A 7 -14.41 18.91 -8.52
CA LYS A 7 -15.28 19.73 -9.35
C LYS A 7 -15.78 20.95 -8.54
N ASP A 8 -15.90 22.09 -9.20
CA ASP A 8 -16.42 23.34 -8.63
C ASP A 8 -15.59 23.89 -7.45
N THR A 9 -14.33 23.46 -7.32
CA THR A 9 -13.39 23.99 -6.33
C THR A 9 -12.36 24.89 -7.02
N SER A 10 -12.21 26.12 -6.53
CA SER A 10 -11.17 27.03 -7.04
C SER A 10 -9.76 26.47 -6.74
N PHE A 11 -8.89 26.49 -7.74
CA PHE A 11 -7.53 26.02 -7.61
C PHE A 11 -6.68 27.06 -6.85
N PHE A 12 -6.69 26.98 -5.52
CA PHE A 12 -5.86 27.80 -4.65
C PHE A 12 -4.71 26.97 -4.06
N PHE A 13 -3.52 27.10 -4.64
CA PHE A 13 -2.33 26.38 -4.18
C PHE A 13 -1.67 27.12 -3.01
N SER A 14 -2.20 26.90 -1.80
CA SER A 14 -1.80 27.61 -0.58
C SER A 14 -0.38 27.26 -0.11
N LYS A 15 0.10 27.99 0.91
CA LYS A 15 1.40 27.72 1.55
C LYS A 15 1.48 26.32 2.14
N GLU A 16 0.40 25.84 2.76
CA GLU A 16 0.30 24.48 3.28
C GLU A 16 0.44 23.43 2.16
N CYS A 17 -0.09 23.73 0.96
CA CYS A 17 0.06 22.86 -0.21
C CYS A 17 1.52 22.81 -0.68
N VAL A 18 2.22 23.95 -0.67
CA VAL A 18 3.66 24.02 -0.98
C VAL A 18 4.45 23.20 0.04
N GLU A 19 4.18 23.36 1.33
CA GLU A 19 4.89 22.64 2.40
C GLU A 19 4.67 21.12 2.31
N ALA A 20 3.43 20.69 2.05
CA ALA A 20 3.10 19.28 1.85
C ALA A 20 3.80 18.71 0.61
N PHE A 21 3.82 19.46 -0.50
CA PHE A 21 4.49 19.06 -1.73
C PHE A 21 6.01 18.94 -1.55
N GLN A 22 6.65 19.92 -0.92
CA GLN A 22 8.10 19.88 -0.64
C GLN A 22 8.47 18.77 0.33
N THR A 23 7.63 18.51 1.33
CA THR A 23 7.81 17.38 2.25
C THR A 23 7.76 16.05 1.50
N LEU A 24 6.79 15.88 0.61
CA LEU A 24 6.67 14.67 -0.22
C LEU A 24 7.88 14.52 -1.14
N LYS A 25 8.28 15.57 -1.85
CA LYS A 25 9.48 15.57 -2.72
C LYS A 25 10.71 15.14 -1.92
N ARG A 26 10.98 15.77 -0.78
CA ARG A 26 12.13 15.44 0.07
C ARG A 26 12.12 14.01 0.57
N LYS A 27 10.95 13.49 0.98
CA LYS A 27 10.80 12.09 1.43
C LYS A 27 10.99 11.09 0.28
N LEU A 28 10.59 11.43 -0.94
CA LEU A 28 10.77 10.57 -2.12
C LEU A 28 12.19 10.65 -2.69
N THR A 29 12.90 11.77 -2.52
CA THR A 29 14.27 11.96 -3.06
C THR A 29 15.36 11.60 -2.05
N LYS A 30 15.06 11.47 -0.76
CA LYS A 30 15.97 10.86 0.21
C LYS A 30 15.70 9.37 0.21
N ALA A 31 16.64 8.60 -0.36
CA ALA A 31 16.68 7.14 -0.49
C ALA A 31 15.77 6.38 0.52
N PRO A 32 15.05 5.35 0.04
CA PRO A 32 15.69 4.23 -0.63
C PRO A 32 15.54 4.29 -2.14
N ILE A 33 16.65 4.05 -2.84
CA ILE A 33 16.70 3.97 -4.30
C ILE A 33 15.83 2.78 -4.73
N LEU A 34 14.87 3.03 -5.62
CA LEU A 34 14.09 1.97 -6.24
C LEU A 34 15.03 1.07 -7.04
N ILE A 35 14.86 -0.23 -6.93
CA ILE A 35 15.62 -1.21 -7.71
C ILE A 35 14.76 -1.79 -8.84
N ALA A 36 15.41 -2.27 -9.89
CA ALA A 36 14.75 -3.08 -10.91
C ALA A 36 14.28 -4.42 -10.31
N PRO A 37 13.16 -4.99 -10.82
CA PRO A 37 12.69 -6.30 -10.39
C PRO A 37 13.65 -7.41 -10.89
N ASP A 38 14.12 -8.22 -9.96
CA ASP A 38 14.79 -9.50 -10.22
C ASP A 38 13.77 -10.64 -10.23
N TRP A 39 13.52 -11.30 -11.35
CA TRP A 39 12.44 -12.29 -11.46
C TRP A 39 12.76 -13.65 -10.83
N ASP A 40 14.02 -13.91 -10.47
CA ASP A 40 14.44 -15.22 -9.91
C ASP A 40 14.21 -15.31 -8.40
N MET A 41 13.91 -14.18 -7.75
CA MET A 41 13.64 -14.11 -6.31
C MET A 41 12.15 -13.86 -6.01
N PRO A 42 11.62 -14.33 -4.87
CA PRO A 42 10.26 -14.02 -4.46
C PRO A 42 10.07 -12.51 -4.26
N PHE A 43 8.85 -12.04 -4.51
CA PHE A 43 8.46 -10.67 -4.19
C PHE A 43 7.94 -10.59 -2.76
N GLU A 44 8.29 -9.51 -2.05
CA GLU A 44 7.70 -9.20 -0.75
C GLU A 44 6.76 -7.99 -0.89
N LEU A 45 5.58 -8.10 -0.31
CA LEU A 45 4.60 -7.02 -0.16
C LEU A 45 4.57 -6.60 1.29
N MET A 46 4.72 -5.31 1.57
CA MET A 46 4.40 -4.74 2.89
C MET A 46 3.14 -3.91 2.75
N CYS A 47 2.08 -4.30 3.46
CA CYS A 47 0.76 -3.68 3.38
C CYS A 47 0.43 -3.05 4.74
N ASP A 48 -0.12 -1.83 4.71
CA ASP A 48 -0.59 -1.11 5.88
C ASP A 48 -1.89 -0.37 5.53
N GLY A 49 -2.87 -0.42 6.42
CA GLY A 49 -4.16 0.24 6.26
C GLY A 49 -4.51 1.00 7.52
N ARG A 50 -4.42 2.34 7.48
CA ARG A 50 -4.65 3.18 8.66
C ARG A 50 -5.52 4.37 8.34
N ASP A 51 -6.37 4.73 9.31
CA ASP A 51 -7.29 5.86 9.28
C ASP A 51 -8.14 5.88 8.00
N PHE A 52 -7.68 6.64 7.00
CA PHE A 52 -8.37 6.93 5.74
C PHE A 52 -7.57 6.53 4.49
N ALA A 53 -6.44 5.82 4.64
CA ALA A 53 -5.59 5.47 3.52
C ALA A 53 -4.96 4.07 3.67
N ILE A 54 -4.68 3.47 2.51
CA ILE A 54 -3.88 2.24 2.40
C ILE A 54 -2.53 2.57 1.76
N GLY A 55 -1.47 1.96 2.27
CA GLY A 55 -0.12 2.02 1.76
C GLY A 55 0.41 0.62 1.50
N VAL A 56 1.05 0.42 0.35
CA VAL A 56 1.65 -0.85 -0.03
C VAL A 56 3.02 -0.63 -0.66
N VAL A 57 3.96 -1.50 -0.33
CA VAL A 57 5.31 -1.48 -0.90
C VAL A 57 5.62 -2.85 -1.48
N LEU A 58 5.86 -2.89 -2.79
CA LEU A 58 6.52 -4.02 -3.45
C LEU A 58 8.02 -3.87 -3.23
N ARG A 59 8.64 -4.87 -2.63
CA ARG A 59 10.07 -4.87 -2.32
C ARG A 59 10.69 -6.25 -2.52
N LYS A 60 12.01 -6.30 -2.47
CA LYS A 60 12.78 -7.52 -2.34
C LYS A 60 13.68 -7.46 -1.13
N ARG A 61 14.04 -8.64 -0.64
CA ARG A 61 15.13 -8.81 0.31
C ARG A 61 16.40 -9.07 -0.47
N GLN A 62 17.38 -8.19 -0.30
CA GLN A 62 18.72 -8.39 -0.81
C GLN A 62 19.64 -8.46 0.40
N GLU A 63 20.18 -9.64 0.68
CA GLU A 63 20.91 -9.95 1.91
C GLU A 63 20.08 -9.60 3.18
N LYS A 64 20.56 -8.66 4.00
CA LYS A 64 19.89 -8.18 5.21
C LYS A 64 19.04 -6.92 4.98
N ASN A 65 19.03 -6.38 3.75
CA ASN A 65 18.39 -5.11 3.45
C ASN A 65 17.10 -5.27 2.64
N PHE A 66 16.11 -4.45 2.96
CA PHE A 66 14.93 -4.29 2.12
C PHE A 66 15.20 -3.28 1.01
N ARG A 67 14.90 -3.67 -0.23
CA ARG A 67 15.04 -2.82 -1.41
C ARG A 67 13.67 -2.64 -2.07
N PRO A 68 13.10 -1.43 -2.04
CA PRO A 68 11.80 -1.18 -2.67
C PRO A 68 11.92 -1.25 -4.19
N ILE A 69 10.89 -1.80 -4.84
CA ILE A 69 10.71 -1.82 -6.29
C ILE A 69 9.64 -0.79 -6.66
N HIS A 70 8.53 -0.76 -5.91
CA HIS A 70 7.42 0.13 -6.20
C HIS A 70 6.64 0.47 -4.93
N TYR A 71 6.34 1.76 -4.75
CA TYR A 71 5.41 2.25 -3.73
C TYR A 71 4.04 2.51 -4.34
N ALA A 72 2.97 2.09 -3.68
CA ALA A 72 1.63 2.52 -4.06
C ALA A 72 0.80 2.83 -2.81
N SER A 73 -0.11 3.77 -2.95
CA SER A 73 -1.07 4.11 -1.90
C SER A 73 -2.39 4.48 -2.53
N LYS A 74 -3.46 4.44 -1.73
CA LYS A 74 -4.80 4.88 -2.14
C LYS A 74 -5.50 5.49 -0.93
N THR A 75 -6.20 6.59 -1.13
CA THR A 75 -7.17 7.10 -0.14
C THR A 75 -8.43 6.25 -0.21
N MET A 76 -8.93 5.81 0.94
CA MET A 76 -10.16 5.04 1.06
C MET A 76 -11.37 5.87 0.63
N THR A 77 -12.36 5.21 0.03
CA THR A 77 -13.70 5.77 -0.17
C THR A 77 -14.41 5.95 1.18
N GLU A 78 -15.47 6.74 1.22
CA GLU A 78 -16.26 6.95 2.44
C GLU A 78 -16.76 5.62 3.04
N ALA A 79 -17.23 4.70 2.20
CA ALA A 79 -17.63 3.36 2.65
C ALA A 79 -16.45 2.56 3.24
N GLU A 80 -15.28 2.59 2.58
CA GLU A 80 -14.06 1.91 3.06
C GLU A 80 -13.51 2.55 4.36
N THR A 81 -13.71 3.85 4.59
CA THR A 81 -13.27 4.50 5.83
C THR A 81 -14.01 4.01 7.08
N ASN A 82 -15.23 3.50 6.91
CA ASN A 82 -16.04 2.92 7.98
C ASN A 82 -15.68 1.46 8.31
N TYR A 83 -14.72 0.87 7.59
CA TYR A 83 -14.25 -0.48 7.86
C TYR A 83 -13.51 -0.56 9.20
N THR A 84 -13.58 -1.73 9.84
CA THR A 84 -12.75 -2.05 11.00
C THR A 84 -11.27 -2.07 10.62
N THR A 85 -10.36 -1.93 11.59
CA THR A 85 -8.91 -1.98 11.35
C THR A 85 -8.50 -3.24 10.58
N LYS A 86 -9.05 -4.41 10.95
CA LYS A 86 -8.84 -5.69 10.27
C LYS A 86 -9.26 -5.66 8.80
N GLU A 87 -10.44 -5.12 8.52
CA GLU A 87 -10.95 -4.99 7.15
C GLU A 87 -10.11 -4.00 6.33
N LYS A 88 -9.59 -2.93 6.96
CA LYS A 88 -8.71 -1.94 6.30
C LYS A 88 -7.37 -2.53 5.91
N GLU A 89 -6.77 -3.37 6.74
CA GLU A 89 -5.53 -4.06 6.40
C GLU A 89 -5.75 -5.12 5.33
N MET A 90 -6.86 -5.89 5.41
CA MET A 90 -7.21 -6.83 4.35
C MET A 90 -7.45 -6.10 3.03
N LEU A 91 -8.10 -4.92 3.06
CA LEU A 91 -8.25 -4.06 1.90
C LEU A 91 -6.89 -3.62 1.34
N ALA A 92 -5.89 -3.34 2.18
CA ALA A 92 -4.53 -3.03 1.73
C ALA A 92 -3.90 -4.23 1.00
N VAL A 93 -4.08 -5.45 1.50
CA VAL A 93 -3.61 -6.68 0.83
C VAL A 93 -4.29 -6.86 -0.53
N VAL A 94 -5.62 -6.79 -0.59
CA VAL A 94 -6.39 -6.90 -1.85
C VAL A 94 -5.95 -5.82 -2.85
N TYR A 95 -5.73 -4.59 -2.38
CA TYR A 95 -5.22 -3.51 -3.21
C TYR A 95 -3.82 -3.81 -3.73
N ALA A 96 -2.91 -4.35 -2.92
CA ALA A 96 -1.56 -4.73 -3.35
C ALA A 96 -1.60 -5.74 -4.50
N PHE A 97 -2.41 -6.80 -4.38
CA PHE A 97 -2.54 -7.82 -5.43
C PHE A 97 -3.15 -7.26 -6.72
N LYS A 98 -4.14 -6.37 -6.62
CA LYS A 98 -4.70 -5.69 -7.79
C LYS A 98 -3.67 -4.77 -8.45
N LYS A 99 -2.94 -3.99 -7.64
CA LYS A 99 -1.99 -2.96 -8.12
C LYS A 99 -0.73 -3.56 -8.73
N PHE A 100 -0.22 -4.65 -8.14
CA PHE A 100 1.03 -5.29 -8.56
C PHE A 100 0.81 -6.62 -9.30
N ARG A 101 -0.40 -6.84 -9.84
CA ARG A 101 -0.78 -8.07 -10.54
C ARG A 101 0.27 -8.56 -11.55
N SER A 102 0.85 -7.65 -12.33
CA SER A 102 1.89 -7.97 -13.32
C SER A 102 3.19 -8.53 -12.74
N TYR A 103 3.50 -8.22 -11.47
CA TYR A 103 4.67 -8.73 -10.76
C TYR A 103 4.38 -10.07 -10.06
N LEU A 104 3.17 -10.23 -9.54
CA LEU A 104 2.81 -11.32 -8.63
C LEU A 104 2.27 -12.56 -9.36
N ILE A 105 1.73 -12.39 -10.58
CA ILE A 105 1.27 -13.52 -11.40
C ILE A 105 2.43 -14.48 -11.62
N LEU A 106 2.18 -15.78 -11.39
CA LEU A 106 3.13 -16.88 -11.53
C LEU A 106 4.39 -16.77 -10.65
N ASN A 107 4.43 -15.83 -9.71
CA ASN A 107 5.56 -15.61 -8.83
C ASN A 107 5.19 -15.85 -7.37
N LYS A 108 6.07 -16.55 -6.64
CA LYS A 108 5.90 -16.70 -5.20
C LYS A 108 6.01 -15.31 -4.55
N SER A 109 5.01 -14.99 -3.74
CA SER A 109 4.88 -13.69 -3.09
C SER A 109 4.68 -13.85 -1.58
N ILE A 110 5.34 -13.03 -0.79
CA ILE A 110 5.25 -13.02 0.68
C ILE A 110 4.59 -11.72 1.11
N VAL A 111 3.52 -11.80 1.90
CA VAL A 111 2.81 -10.62 2.41
C VAL A 111 3.19 -10.39 3.86
N TYR A 112 3.62 -9.17 4.16
CA TYR A 112 3.85 -8.65 5.50
C TYR A 112 2.76 -7.64 5.83
N THR A 113 2.12 -7.83 6.97
CA THR A 113 1.10 -6.93 7.53
C THR A 113 1.36 -6.83 9.03
N ASP A 114 1.04 -5.70 9.63
CA ASP A 114 1.25 -5.43 11.07
C ASP A 114 0.16 -6.05 11.98
N HIS A 115 -0.77 -6.81 11.40
CA HIS A 115 -1.84 -7.46 12.15
C HIS A 115 -1.85 -8.97 11.99
N SER A 116 -1.41 -9.64 13.06
CA SER A 116 -1.40 -11.10 13.20
C SER A 116 -2.78 -11.75 13.03
N ALA A 117 -3.87 -10.99 13.21
CA ALA A 117 -5.22 -11.51 12.99
C ALA A 117 -5.48 -11.92 11.53
N LEU A 118 -4.73 -11.36 10.57
CA LEU A 118 -4.83 -11.76 9.16
C LEU A 118 -4.20 -13.14 8.91
N GLU A 119 -3.11 -13.49 9.58
CA GLU A 119 -2.54 -14.85 9.49
C GLU A 119 -3.56 -15.90 9.95
N TYR A 120 -4.30 -15.60 11.01
CA TYR A 120 -5.38 -16.47 11.49
C TYR A 120 -6.54 -16.59 10.50
N LEU A 121 -6.91 -15.50 9.82
CA LEU A 121 -7.97 -15.52 8.80
C LEU A 121 -7.63 -16.43 7.62
N PHE A 122 -6.38 -16.41 7.13
CA PHE A 122 -5.94 -17.28 6.05
C PHE A 122 -5.76 -18.75 6.49
N ALA A 123 -5.47 -19.01 7.77
CA ALA A 123 -5.37 -20.36 8.30
C ALA A 123 -6.74 -21.03 8.57
N LYS A 124 -7.82 -20.24 8.64
CA LYS A 124 -9.15 -20.75 9.01
C LYS A 124 -9.89 -21.30 7.78
N LYS A 125 -10.21 -22.61 7.82
CA LYS A 125 -11.02 -23.30 6.79
C LYS A 125 -12.40 -22.66 6.57
N ASP A 126 -13.02 -22.14 7.64
CA ASP A 126 -14.32 -21.46 7.62
C ASP A 126 -14.18 -19.99 8.02
N SER A 127 -13.63 -19.19 7.11
CA SER A 127 -13.62 -17.73 7.23
C SER A 127 -14.91 -17.14 6.65
N LYS A 128 -15.38 -16.02 7.23
CA LYS A 128 -16.57 -15.32 6.74
C LYS A 128 -16.33 -14.91 5.28
N ALA A 129 -17.27 -15.24 4.39
CA ALA A 129 -17.16 -15.02 2.94
C ALA A 129 -16.85 -13.58 2.50
N ARG A 130 -17.05 -12.58 3.36
CA ARG A 130 -16.74 -11.17 3.07
C ARG A 130 -15.23 -10.86 3.11
N LEU A 131 -14.43 -11.66 3.81
CA LEU A 131 -12.98 -11.46 3.99
C LEU A 131 -12.13 -12.42 3.14
N LEU A 132 -12.78 -13.33 2.40
CA LEU A 132 -12.17 -14.17 1.36
C LEU A 132 -12.51 -13.59 -0.02
#